data_AF-A0A0F6RJP2-F1
#
_entry.id   AF-A0A0F6RJP2-F1
#
_cell.length_a   1.000
_cell.length_b   1.000
_cell.length_c   1.000
_cell.angle_alpha   90.00
_cell.angle_beta   90.00
_cell.angle_gamma   90.00
#
_symmetry.space_group_name_H-M   'P 1'
#
loop_
_entity.id
_entity.type
_entity.pdbx_description
1 polymer ?
#
loop_
_entity_poly.entity_id
_entity_poly.type
_entity_poly.pdbx_seq_one_letter_code
_entity_poly.pdbx_strand_id
1 'polypeptide(L)' 'MQSIKKQFVTDENLKPVAVIINYQDWQKIEALLQESEQEDSTESFKALAAYAGSIQLTIDPLEYQSEIRNS' A
#
# COMPACT_ATOMS: atom_id res chain seq x y z
N MET A 1 1.27 0.18 21.99
CA MET A 1 2.27 -0.41 21.09
C MET A 1 2.99 -1.53 21.82
N GLN A 2 2.94 -2.76 21.31
CA GLN A 2 3.75 -3.86 21.86
C GLN A 2 5.24 -3.55 21.67
N SER A 3 6.03 -3.77 22.71
CA SER A 3 7.48 -3.58 22.65
C SER A 3 8.10 -4.78 21.94
N ILE A 4 8.29 -4.68 20.63
CA ILE A 4 8.97 -5.70 19.82
C ILE A 4 10.48 -5.50 19.99
N LYS A 5 11.17 -6.51 20.51
CA LYS A 5 12.63 -6.51 20.52
C LYS A 5 13.14 -6.84 19.12
N LYS A 6 13.88 -5.90 18.53
CA LYS A 6 14.51 -6.05 17.22
C LYS A 6 15.98 -5.69 17.30
N GLN A 7 16.81 -6.44 16.60
CA GLN A 7 18.24 -6.17 16.45
C GLN A 7 18.54 -5.89 14.99
N PHE A 8 19.20 -4.78 14.71
CA PHE A 8 19.67 -4.47 13.36
C PHE A 8 21.03 -5.11 13.12
N VAL A 9 21.18 -5.80 12.00
CA VAL A 9 22.44 -6.28 11.49
C VAL A 9 22.92 -5.26 10.46
N THR A 10 24.10 -4.70 10.68
CA THR A 10 24.70 -3.69 9.80
C THR A 10 25.87 -4.25 9.02
N ASP A 11 26.10 -3.71 7.82
CA ASP A 11 27.30 -3.99 7.02
C ASP A 11 28.54 -3.26 7.54
N GLU A 12 29.64 -3.41 6.80
CA GLU A 12 30.93 -2.74 7.02
C GLU A 12 30.88 -1.20 6.96
N ASN A 13 29.85 -0.64 6.32
CA ASN A 13 29.60 0.80 6.24
C ASN A 13 28.56 1.27 7.28
N LEU A 14 28.26 0.43 8.28
CA LEU A 14 27.24 0.66 9.31
C LEU A 14 25.82 0.85 8.75
N LYS A 15 25.55 0.37 7.53
CA LYS A 15 24.21 0.41 6.94
C LYS A 15 23.43 -0.82 7.36
N PRO A 16 22.17 -0.69 7.81
CA PRO A 16 21.35 -1.82 8.19
C PRO A 16 21.01 -2.67 6.96
N VAL A 17 21.38 -3.95 6.99
CA VAL A 17 21.14 -4.92 5.91
C VAL A 17 20.09 -5.95 6.27
N ALA A 18 19.92 -6.24 7.55
CA ALA A 18 18.88 -7.15 8.03
C ALA A 18 18.38 -6.73 9.41
N VAL A 19 17.21 -7.24 9.78
CA VAL A 19 16.67 -7.11 11.13
C VAL A 19 16.38 -8.51 11.66
N ILE A 20 16.84 -8.80 12.87
CA ILE A 20 16.57 -10.03 13.60
C ILE A 20 15.48 -9.72 14.61
N ILE A 21 14.40 -10.48 14.54
CA ILE A 21 13.26 -10.40 15.46
C ILE A 21 13.05 -11.79 16.05
N ASN A 22 12.67 -11.86 17.33
CA ASN A 22 12.31 -13.14 17.92
C ASN A 22 11.11 -13.73 17.17
N TYR A 23 11.16 -15.04 16.92
CA TYR A 23 10.10 -15.74 16.18
C TYR A 23 8.70 -15.54 16.76
N GLN A 24 8.54 -15.52 18.08
CA GLN A 24 7.23 -15.30 18.72
C GLN A 24 6.71 -13.89 18.48
N ASP A 25 7.60 -12.91 18.41
CA ASP A 25 7.22 -11.53 18.12
C ASP A 25 6.94 -11.35 16.63
N TRP A 26 7.66 -12.06 15.75
CA TRP A 26 7.35 -12.14 14.32
C TRP A 26 5.93 -12.65 14.07
N GLN A 27 5.53 -13.77 14.70
CA GLN A 27 4.18 -14.31 14.54
C GLN A 27 3.06 -13.35 14.98
N LYS A 28 3.30 -12.55 16.03
CA LYS A 28 2.34 -11.52 16.46
C LYS A 28 2.22 -10.39 15.44
N ILE A 29 3.35 -9.95 14.88
CA ILE A 29 3.37 -8.92 13.83
C ILE A 29 2.62 -9.43 12.60
N GLU A 30 2.86 -10.68 12.20
CA GLU A 30 2.19 -11.29 11.05
C GLU A 30 0.66 -11.33 11.23
N ALA A 31 0.18 -11.73 12.41
CA ALA A 31 -1.25 -11.71 12.72
C ALA A 31 -1.86 -10.30 12.66
N LEU A 32 -1.18 -9.30 13.23
CA LEU A 32 -1.63 -7.90 13.19
C LEU A 32 -1.67 -7.34 11.76
N LEU A 33 -0.69 -7.71 10.92
CA LEU A 33 -0.65 -7.28 9.53
C LEU A 33 -1.80 -7.89 8.72
N GLN A 34 -2.11 -9.18 8.93
CA GLN A 34 -3.24 -9.83 8.28
C GLN A 34 -4.59 -9.17 8.63
N GLU A 35 -4.79 -8.81 9.90
CA GLU A 35 -5.99 -8.10 10.35
C GLU A 35 -6.10 -6.72 9.66
N SER A 36 -4.99 -5.98 9.57
CA SER A 36 -4.97 -4.66 8.93
C SER A 36 -5.19 -4.71 7.40
N GLU A 37 -4.64 -5.71 6.71
CA GLU A 37 -4.85 -5.89 5.27
C GLU A 37 -6.32 -6.20 4.94
N GLN A 38 -7.04 -6.89 5.83
CA GLN A 38 -8.48 -7.11 5.67
C GLN A 38 -9.30 -5.85 5.93
N GLU A 39 -8.92 -5.01 6.88
CA GLU A 39 -9.64 -3.77 7.17
C GLU A 39 -9.48 -2.73 6.05
N ASP A 40 -8.26 -2.52 5.54
CA ASP A 40 -8.00 -1.51 4.49
C ASP A 40 -8.56 -1.92 3.12
N SER A 41 -8.53 -3.21 2.78
CA SER A 41 -9.02 -3.68 1.48
C SER A 41 -10.54 -3.72 1.39
N THR A 42 -11.26 -3.95 2.49
CA THR A 42 -12.71 -4.15 2.41
C THR A 42 -13.49 -2.83 2.46
N GLU A 43 -13.10 -1.87 3.30
CA GLU A 43 -13.77 -0.57 3.42
C GLU A 43 -13.43 0.36 2.25
N SER A 44 -12.14 0.47 1.86
CA SER A 44 -11.74 1.32 0.72
C SER A 44 -12.27 0.80 -0.61
N PHE A 45 -12.28 -0.53 -0.83
CA PHE A 45 -12.81 -1.11 -2.06
C PHE A 45 -14.34 -0.99 -2.14
N LYS A 46 -15.06 -1.18 -1.03
CA LYS A 46 -16.51 -0.93 -0.96
C LYS A 46 -16.84 0.55 -1.21
N ALA A 47 -16.03 1.48 -0.69
CA ALA A 47 -16.19 2.90 -0.94
C ALA A 47 -16.05 3.24 -2.43
N LEU A 48 -15.06 2.68 -3.12
CA LEU A 48 -14.90 2.87 -4.57
C LEU A 48 -16.00 2.21 -5.40
N ALA A 49 -16.53 1.08 -4.94
CA ALA A 49 -17.66 0.42 -5.60
C ALA A 49 -18.93 1.28 -5.62
N ALA A 50 -19.12 2.17 -4.64
CA ALA A 50 -20.24 3.14 -4.65
C ALA A 50 -20.15 4.15 -5.82
N TYR A 51 -18.96 4.34 -6.38
CA TYR A 51 -18.71 5.20 -7.53
C TYR A 51 -18.56 4.39 -8.83
N ALA A 52 -18.86 3.09 -8.82
CA ALA A 52 -18.83 2.27 -10.02
C ALA A 52 -19.95 2.72 -10.98
N GLY A 53 -19.55 3.16 -12.17
CA GLY A 53 -20.46 3.63 -13.20
C GLY A 53 -19.69 4.01 -14.47
N SER A 54 -20.42 4.32 -15.54
CA SER A 54 -19.83 4.86 -16.77
C SER A 54 -19.73 6.37 -16.67
N ILE A 55 -18.52 6.92 -16.74
CA ILE A 55 -18.34 8.37 -16.91
C ILE A 55 -18.59 8.68 -18.40
N GLN A 56 -19.69 9.38 -18.70
CA GLN A 56 -19.84 10.00 -20.02
C GLN A 56 -18.98 11.27 -20.06
N LEU A 57 -17.93 11.25 -20.88
CA LEU A 57 -17.14 12.44 -21.15
C LEU A 57 -17.94 13.41 -22.02
N THR A 58 -17.86 14.70 -21.73
CA THR A 58 -18.53 15.76 -22.52
C THR A 58 -17.85 16.02 -23.85
N ILE A 59 -16.60 15.60 -23.99
CA ILE A 59 -15.75 15.75 -25.18
C ILE A 59 -15.24 14.37 -25.55
N ASP A 60 -15.12 14.11 -26.84
CA ASP A 60 -14.48 12.89 -27.31
C ASP A 60 -13.02 12.84 -26.80
N PRO A 61 -12.60 11.74 -26.14
CA PRO A 61 -11.28 11.67 -25.54
C PRO A 61 -10.12 11.70 -26.56
N LEU A 62 -10.34 11.35 -27.83
CA LEU A 62 -9.32 11.47 -28.88
C LEU A 62 -9.17 12.92 -29.35
N GLU A 63 -10.28 13.66 -29.43
CA GLU A 63 -10.25 15.10 -29.74
C GLU A 63 -9.49 15.86 -28.66
N TYR A 64 -9.81 15.66 -27.38
CA TYR A 64 -9.11 16.31 -26.27
C TYR A 64 -7.60 16.00 -26.26
N GLN A 65 -7.22 14.72 -26.48
CA GLN A 65 -5.80 14.35 -26.54
C GLN A 65 -5.06 15.01 -27.71
N SER A 66 -5.74 15.21 -28.84
CA SER A 66 -5.18 15.85 -30.02
C SER A 66 -4.95 17.34 -29.78
N GLU A 67 -5.85 18.03 -29.09
CA GLU A 67 -5.68 19.46 -28.73
C GLU A 67 -4.49 19.67 -27.79
N ILE A 68 -4.37 18.86 -26.73
CA ILE A 68 -3.27 18.99 -25.75
C ILE A 68 -1.91 18.67 -26.38
N ARG A 69 -1.85 17.70 -27.29
CA ARG A 69 -0.58 17.29 -27.91
C ARG A 69 -0.10 18.24 -29.01
N ASN A 70 -1.02 18.95 -29.66
CA ASN A 70 -0.71 19.89 -30.74
C ASN A 70 -0.75 21.36 -30.30
N SER A 71 -0.94 21.62 -28.99
CA SER A 71 -0.78 22.94 -28.35
C SER A 71 0.65 23.19 -27.92
#